data_AF-A0A016SZB3-F1
#
_entry.id   AF-A0A016SZB3-F1
#
_cell.length_a   1.000
_cell.length_b   1.000
_cell.length_c   1.000
_cell.angle_alpha   90.00
_cell.angle_beta   90.00
_cell.angle_gamma   90.00
#
_symmetry.space_group_name_H-M   'P 1'
#
loop_
_entity.id
_entity.type
_entity.pdbx_description
1 polymer ?
#
loop_
_entity_poly.entity_id
_entity_poly.type
_entity_poly.pdbx_seq_one_letter_code
_entity_poly.pdbx_strand_id
1 'polypeptide(L)'
;MCVCVTIIFNSIVLTILVVMLFSKLEGFEEISERFDMGPEVWASAVLVTLITLRIGQGGLFFLGAQYRFNNNLVIDALAVVVYLMSAIFLYSTAHMLFRATGAPYLFEGSLQDYISFLYKNRKKSLYSQFFVYWTTASQLIVYGPYEPFLQLAISCGCTILVLNNIAVVVDAVVSTCVTALDSLSDEGSTKAIMITTIFFIALSSFFINSEAGFETAVAIENTVIPAVSAFVVLLELLVIGILYGFPRAYANVLAMGSDKEDNLLRRVSNLFYLYFWQASPFLILASVLYAFPSPPKSMRATASLIIFLILMPTATYCFQVFRTYHRIGNIRLLFVSDYVLWGPRMSDDRDKANRMEKKASLDVYVAVFNHFKGFCCIISNKSICVAYKD
;
A
#
# COMPACT_ATOMS: atom_id res chain seq x y z
N MET A 1 3.68 -11.58 14.91
CA MET A 1 2.30 -11.35 15.39
C MET A 1 1.32 -11.15 14.22
N CYS A 2 1.59 -10.25 13.27
CA CYS A 2 0.73 -10.05 12.08
C CYS A 2 0.52 -11.31 11.23
N VAL A 3 1.57 -12.12 11.00
CA VAL A 3 1.44 -13.35 10.20
C VAL A 3 0.47 -14.36 10.83
N CYS A 4 0.55 -14.59 12.14
CA CYS A 4 -0.37 -15.51 12.83
C CYS A 4 -1.83 -15.01 12.77
N VAL A 5 -2.03 -13.71 12.89
CA VAL A 5 -3.36 -13.09 12.80
C VAL A 5 -3.93 -13.23 11.40
N THR A 6 -3.13 -12.98 10.36
CA THR A 6 -3.54 -13.18 8.97
C THR A 6 -3.79 -14.65 8.65
N ILE A 7 -3.01 -15.58 9.21
CA ILE A 7 -3.27 -17.02 9.09
C ILE A 7 -4.60 -17.39 9.74
N ILE A 8 -4.88 -16.88 10.94
CA ILE A 8 -6.16 -17.10 11.63
C ILE A 8 -7.31 -16.52 10.82
N PHE A 9 -7.18 -15.27 10.33
CA PHE A 9 -8.17 -14.64 9.47
C PHE A 9 -8.40 -15.43 8.17
N ASN A 10 -7.33 -15.81 7.48
CA ASN A 10 -7.42 -16.62 6.26
C ASN A 10 -8.04 -17.99 6.54
N SER A 11 -7.76 -18.60 7.70
CA SER A 11 -8.38 -19.86 8.11
C SER A 11 -9.88 -19.69 8.39
N ILE A 12 -10.28 -18.58 9.02
CA ILE A 12 -11.70 -18.23 9.25
C ILE A 12 -12.39 -18.00 7.92
N VAL A 13 -11.83 -17.18 7.03
CA VAL A 13 -12.39 -16.89 5.70
C VAL A 13 -12.44 -18.14 4.84
N LEU A 14 -11.40 -18.98 4.84
CA LEU A 14 -11.40 -20.26 4.13
C LEU A 14 -12.47 -21.21 4.67
N THR A 15 -12.64 -21.28 5.99
CA THR A 15 -13.70 -22.09 6.61
C THR A 15 -15.09 -21.61 6.19
N ILE A 16 -15.31 -20.28 6.21
CA ILE A 16 -16.53 -19.66 5.71
C ILE A 16 -16.76 -20.02 4.24
N LEU A 17 -15.72 -19.89 3.41
CA LEU A 17 -15.77 -20.14 1.97
C LEU A 17 -16.02 -21.62 1.64
N VAL A 18 -15.47 -22.55 2.42
CA VAL A 18 -15.72 -23.99 2.31
C VAL A 18 -17.17 -24.32 2.67
N VAL A 19 -17.68 -23.83 3.81
CA VAL A 19 -19.10 -24.02 4.22
C VAL A 19 -20.05 -23.48 3.14
N MET A 20 -19.67 -22.37 2.51
CA MET A 20 -20.42 -21.69 1.47
C MET A 20 -20.42 -22.45 0.14
N LEU A 21 -19.26 -22.90 -0.35
CA LEU A 21 -19.15 -23.71 -1.58
C LEU A 21 -19.93 -25.02 -1.48
N PHE A 22 -20.00 -25.62 -0.28
CA PHE A 22 -20.85 -26.79 -0.04
C PHE A 22 -22.35 -26.46 -0.06
N SER A 23 -22.75 -25.19 0.12
CA SER A 23 -24.16 -24.82 0.27
C SER A 23 -24.86 -24.46 -1.04
N LYS A 24 -24.23 -23.72 -1.99
CA LYS A 24 -24.85 -23.34 -3.29
C LYS A 24 -23.81 -22.95 -4.36
N LEU A 25 -23.55 -23.86 -5.32
CA LEU A 25 -22.63 -23.64 -6.44
C LEU A 25 -23.26 -22.88 -7.63
N GLU A 26 -24.58 -22.95 -7.78
CA GLU A 26 -25.32 -22.55 -9.00
C GLU A 26 -25.48 -21.03 -9.18
N GLY A 27 -25.30 -20.21 -8.15
CA GLY A 27 -25.50 -18.74 -8.21
C GLY A 27 -24.29 -17.92 -8.70
N PHE A 28 -23.14 -18.56 -8.97
CA PHE A 28 -21.88 -17.86 -9.22
C PHE A 28 -21.66 -17.47 -10.70
N GLU A 29 -22.23 -18.21 -11.65
CA GLU A 29 -21.94 -18.04 -13.08
C GLU A 29 -22.56 -16.78 -13.70
N GLU A 30 -23.64 -16.24 -13.12
CA GLU A 30 -24.45 -15.18 -13.76
C GLU A 30 -23.95 -13.73 -13.52
N ILE A 31 -23.06 -13.51 -12.54
CA ILE A 31 -22.61 -12.15 -12.14
C ILE A 31 -21.33 -11.70 -12.88
N SER A 32 -20.64 -12.60 -13.57
CA SER A 32 -19.31 -12.34 -14.16
C SER A 32 -19.32 -11.51 -15.46
N GLU A 33 -20.44 -11.37 -16.16
CA GLU A 33 -20.44 -10.93 -17.57
C GLU A 33 -20.52 -9.40 -17.82
N ARG A 34 -20.48 -8.53 -16.79
CA ARG A 34 -20.72 -7.08 -16.98
C ARG A 34 -19.74 -6.13 -16.28
N PHE A 35 -18.44 -6.38 -16.39
CA PHE A 35 -17.43 -5.42 -15.95
C PHE A 35 -16.75 -4.73 -17.14
N ASP A 36 -17.17 -3.49 -17.44
CA ASP A 36 -16.43 -2.61 -18.34
C ASP A 36 -15.07 -2.24 -17.71
N MET A 37 -13.99 -2.81 -18.24
CA MET A 37 -12.61 -2.60 -17.79
C MET A 37 -12.04 -1.29 -18.36
N GLY A 38 -12.62 -0.16 -17.96
CA GLY A 38 -12.15 1.17 -18.33
C GLY A 38 -10.81 1.54 -17.67
N PRO A 39 -10.10 2.58 -18.17
CA PRO A 39 -8.84 3.06 -17.59
C PRO A 39 -8.99 3.52 -16.12
N GLU A 40 -10.17 3.98 -15.72
CA GLU A 40 -10.49 4.37 -14.34
C GLU A 40 -10.40 3.20 -13.35
N VAL A 41 -10.76 1.98 -13.78
CA VAL A 41 -10.69 0.76 -12.96
C VAL A 41 -9.23 0.40 -12.68
N TRP A 42 -8.37 0.47 -13.70
CA TRP A 42 -6.94 0.23 -13.56
C TRP A 42 -6.26 1.29 -12.69
N ALA A 43 -6.60 2.56 -12.88
CA ALA A 43 -6.11 3.65 -12.05
C ALA A 43 -6.53 3.47 -10.57
N SER A 44 -7.78 3.07 -10.34
CA SER A 44 -8.27 2.76 -8.99
C SER A 44 -7.57 1.55 -8.38
N ALA A 45 -7.27 0.51 -9.16
CA ALA A 45 -6.55 -0.67 -8.68
C ALA A 45 -5.14 -0.32 -8.16
N VAL A 46 -4.44 0.61 -8.81
CA VAL A 46 -3.15 1.11 -8.33
C VAL A 46 -3.30 1.85 -7.00
N LEU A 47 -4.27 2.76 -6.89
CA LEU A 47 -4.51 3.50 -5.65
C LEU A 47 -4.93 2.57 -4.49
N VAL A 48 -5.81 1.61 -4.75
CA VAL A 48 -6.21 0.59 -3.77
C VAL A 48 -4.99 -0.23 -3.34
N THR A 49 -4.10 -0.60 -4.26
CA THR A 49 -2.87 -1.32 -3.92
C THR A 49 -1.99 -0.52 -2.94
N LEU A 50 -1.83 0.79 -3.15
CA LEU A 50 -1.09 1.65 -2.22
C LEU A 50 -1.73 1.68 -0.82
N ILE A 51 -3.06 1.80 -0.74
CA ILE A 51 -3.79 1.83 0.54
C ILE A 51 -3.70 0.48 1.24
N THR A 52 -3.96 -0.62 0.52
CA THR A 52 -4.02 -1.96 1.09
C THR A 52 -2.65 -2.41 1.61
N LEU A 53 -1.58 -2.09 0.89
CA LEU A 53 -0.20 -2.31 1.37
C LEU A 53 0.29 -1.22 2.32
N ARG A 54 -0.49 -0.16 2.58
CA ARG A 54 -0.14 1.00 3.41
C ARG A 54 1.17 1.67 3.01
N ILE A 55 1.43 1.74 1.71
CA ILE A 55 2.63 2.38 1.15
C ILE A 55 2.48 3.90 1.30
N GLY A 56 3.53 4.58 1.78
CA GLY A 56 3.50 6.02 2.07
C GLY A 56 2.82 6.40 3.39
N GLN A 57 2.53 5.43 4.27
CA GLN A 57 2.00 5.68 5.63
C GLN A 57 3.06 5.50 6.73
N GLY A 58 4.31 5.18 6.39
CA GLY A 58 5.41 4.99 7.33
C GLY A 58 5.41 3.66 8.11
N GLY A 59 4.29 2.94 8.18
CA GLY A 59 4.21 1.66 8.93
C GLY A 59 5.17 0.58 8.43
N LEU A 60 5.28 0.40 7.10
CA LEU A 60 6.25 -0.53 6.51
C LEU A 60 7.70 -0.10 6.72
N PHE A 61 7.97 1.21 6.74
CA PHE A 61 9.29 1.74 7.05
C PHE A 61 9.68 1.44 8.50
N PHE A 62 8.74 1.64 9.45
CA PHE A 62 8.92 1.30 10.85
C PHE A 62 9.21 -0.20 11.05
N LEU A 63 8.41 -1.08 10.46
CA LEU A 63 8.65 -2.53 10.53
C LEU A 63 9.98 -2.91 9.87
N GLY A 64 10.30 -2.26 8.75
CA GLY A 64 11.57 -2.39 8.03
C GLY A 64 12.79 -2.11 8.91
N ALA A 65 12.72 -1.05 9.71
CA ALA A 65 13.80 -0.60 10.57
C ALA A 65 14.11 -1.56 11.74
N GLN A 66 13.19 -2.49 12.07
CA GLN A 66 13.39 -3.49 13.12
C GLN A 66 14.14 -4.74 12.63
N TYR A 67 14.29 -4.93 11.31
CA TYR A 67 14.99 -6.10 10.77
C TYR A 67 16.49 -6.04 11.03
N ARG A 68 17.10 -7.22 11.16
CA ARG A 68 18.56 -7.34 11.12
C ARG A 68 19.07 -6.98 9.73
N PHE A 69 20.27 -6.43 9.65
CA PHE A 69 20.86 -6.00 8.38
C PHE A 69 20.96 -7.13 7.34
N ASN A 70 21.31 -8.35 7.76
CA ASN A 70 21.44 -9.51 6.87
C ASN A 70 20.10 -10.24 6.59
N ASN A 71 18.97 -9.55 6.74
CA ASN A 71 17.67 -10.14 6.49
C ASN A 71 17.29 -10.06 5.00
N ASN A 72 16.65 -11.12 4.47
CA ASN A 72 16.22 -11.13 3.08
C ASN A 72 14.91 -10.35 2.91
N LEU A 73 15.02 -9.03 2.81
CA LEU A 73 13.87 -8.13 2.65
C LEU A 73 13.04 -8.42 1.40
N VAL A 74 13.64 -8.97 0.33
CA VAL A 74 12.92 -9.28 -0.91
C VAL A 74 11.97 -10.46 -0.70
N ILE A 75 12.43 -11.51 -0.03
CA ILE A 75 11.59 -12.68 0.30
C ILE A 75 10.47 -12.26 1.25
N ASP A 76 10.78 -11.47 2.28
CA ASP A 76 9.77 -11.03 3.24
C ASP A 76 8.72 -10.13 2.59
N ALA A 77 9.14 -9.19 1.73
CA ALA A 77 8.22 -8.34 0.98
C ALA A 77 7.33 -9.18 0.04
N LEU A 78 7.89 -10.15 -0.67
CA LEU A 78 7.13 -11.03 -1.56
C LEU A 78 6.15 -11.91 -0.76
N ALA A 79 6.57 -12.45 0.37
CA ALA A 79 5.71 -13.23 1.26
C ALA A 79 4.53 -12.38 1.76
N VAL A 80 4.77 -11.14 2.20
CA VAL A 80 3.71 -10.22 2.63
C VAL A 80 2.72 -9.94 1.49
N VAL A 81 3.22 -9.65 0.28
CA VAL A 81 2.36 -9.39 -0.89
C VAL A 81 1.53 -10.63 -1.24
N VAL A 82 2.13 -11.81 -1.31
CA VAL A 82 1.42 -13.07 -1.63
C VAL A 82 0.36 -13.36 -0.57
N TYR A 83 0.69 -13.22 0.72
CA TYR A 83 -0.26 -13.43 1.81
C TYR A 83 -1.43 -12.44 1.75
N LEU A 84 -1.15 -11.17 1.50
CA LEU A 84 -2.17 -10.13 1.45
C LEU A 84 -3.09 -10.32 0.24
N MET A 85 -2.52 -10.61 -0.94
CA MET A 85 -3.30 -10.91 -2.14
C MET A 85 -4.17 -12.15 -1.96
N SER A 86 -3.64 -13.20 -1.30
CA SER A 86 -4.41 -14.39 -0.97
C SER A 86 -5.57 -14.06 -0.02
N ALA A 87 -5.33 -13.24 1.02
CA ALA A 87 -6.36 -12.82 1.97
C ALA A 87 -7.47 -11.99 1.29
N ILE A 88 -7.09 -11.03 0.43
CA ILE A 88 -8.04 -10.22 -0.35
C ILE A 88 -8.85 -11.12 -1.28
N PHE A 89 -8.19 -12.02 -2.02
CA PHE A 89 -8.86 -12.92 -2.94
C PHE A 89 -9.89 -13.80 -2.23
N LEU A 90 -9.50 -14.41 -1.10
CA LEU A 90 -10.40 -15.23 -0.27
C LEU A 90 -11.58 -14.39 0.26
N TYR A 91 -11.31 -13.19 0.79
CA TYR A 91 -12.37 -12.31 1.31
C TYR A 91 -13.32 -11.83 0.21
N SER A 92 -12.79 -11.39 -0.93
CA SER A 92 -13.58 -10.99 -2.09
C SER A 92 -14.44 -12.13 -2.60
N THR A 93 -13.91 -13.35 -2.65
CA THR A 93 -14.66 -14.54 -3.06
C THR A 93 -15.80 -14.84 -2.08
N ALA A 94 -15.52 -14.86 -0.77
CA ALA A 94 -16.55 -15.05 0.25
C ALA A 94 -17.61 -13.94 0.18
N HIS A 95 -17.21 -12.68 0.04
CA HIS A 95 -18.11 -11.54 -0.09
C HIS A 95 -19.00 -11.63 -1.34
N MET A 96 -18.43 -11.97 -2.50
CA MET A 96 -19.20 -12.16 -3.72
C MET A 96 -20.20 -13.31 -3.59
N LEU A 97 -19.82 -14.39 -2.91
CA LEU A 97 -20.72 -15.52 -2.68
C LEU A 97 -21.85 -15.13 -1.73
N PHE A 98 -21.57 -14.37 -0.65
CA PHE A 98 -22.61 -13.82 0.22
C PHE A 98 -23.59 -12.93 -0.55
N ARG A 99 -23.09 -12.12 -1.49
CA ARG A 99 -23.94 -11.31 -2.37
C ARG A 99 -24.78 -12.16 -3.30
N ALA A 100 -24.18 -13.14 -3.97
CA ALA A 100 -24.87 -14.01 -4.91
C ALA A 100 -25.99 -14.81 -4.24
N THR A 101 -25.74 -15.36 -3.04
CA THR A 101 -26.73 -16.17 -2.31
C THR A 101 -27.71 -15.32 -1.51
N GLY A 102 -27.21 -14.26 -0.89
CA GLY A 102 -27.91 -13.47 0.11
C GLY A 102 -28.81 -12.38 -0.47
N ALA A 103 -28.35 -11.75 -1.55
CA ALA A 103 -29.04 -10.60 -2.09
C ALA A 103 -30.38 -10.93 -2.74
N PRO A 104 -30.55 -11.97 -3.57
CA PRO A 104 -31.85 -12.29 -4.15
C PRO A 104 -32.90 -12.57 -3.07
N TYR A 105 -32.53 -13.21 -1.96
CA TYR A 105 -33.43 -13.49 -0.85
C TYR A 105 -33.97 -12.23 -0.16
N LEU A 106 -33.15 -11.18 -0.05
CA LEU A 106 -33.57 -9.89 0.51
C LEU A 106 -34.52 -9.10 -0.39
N PHE A 107 -34.61 -9.46 -1.68
CA PHE A 107 -35.45 -8.81 -2.69
C PHE A 107 -36.50 -9.79 -3.27
N GLU A 108 -37.04 -10.68 -2.43
CA GLU A 108 -38.11 -11.62 -2.78
C GLU A 108 -37.80 -12.52 -4.01
N GLY A 109 -36.52 -12.73 -4.31
CA GLY A 109 -36.04 -13.51 -5.46
C GLY A 109 -35.84 -12.71 -6.75
N SER A 110 -36.16 -11.40 -6.77
CA SER A 110 -35.99 -10.55 -7.95
C SER A 110 -34.55 -10.05 -8.10
N LEU A 111 -33.77 -10.70 -8.99
CA LEU A 111 -32.43 -10.25 -9.36
C LEU A 111 -32.44 -8.83 -9.96
N GLN A 112 -33.50 -8.49 -10.71
CA GLN A 112 -33.66 -7.19 -11.36
C GLN A 112 -33.78 -6.04 -10.33
N ASP A 113 -34.53 -6.27 -9.25
CA ASP A 113 -34.71 -5.27 -8.18
C ASP A 113 -33.43 -5.09 -7.37
N TYR A 114 -32.69 -6.19 -7.13
CA TYR A 114 -31.38 -6.10 -6.51
C TYR A 114 -30.38 -5.33 -7.37
N ILE A 115 -30.30 -5.62 -8.68
CA ILE A 115 -29.42 -4.89 -9.61
C ILE A 115 -29.83 -3.41 -9.67
N SER A 116 -31.13 -3.12 -9.69
CA SER A 116 -31.65 -1.75 -9.69
C SER A 116 -31.31 -1.01 -8.39
N PHE A 117 -31.39 -1.68 -7.24
CA PHE A 117 -30.94 -1.18 -5.95
C PHE A 117 -29.44 -0.88 -5.94
N LEU A 118 -28.61 -1.81 -6.45
CA LEU A 118 -27.17 -1.61 -6.57
C LEU A 118 -26.85 -0.44 -7.49
N TYR A 119 -27.52 -0.31 -8.64
CA TYR A 119 -27.26 0.78 -9.58
C TYR A 119 -27.66 2.13 -9.00
N LYS A 120 -28.83 2.21 -8.35
CA LYS A 120 -29.32 3.43 -7.66
C LYS A 120 -28.42 3.83 -6.50
N ASN A 121 -27.89 2.85 -5.78
CA ASN A 121 -27.01 3.08 -4.64
C ASN A 121 -25.53 3.10 -5.02
N ARG A 122 -25.12 2.81 -6.27
CA ARG A 122 -23.72 2.74 -6.70
C ARG A 122 -22.96 4.01 -6.34
N LYS A 123 -23.60 5.17 -6.54
CA LYS A 123 -23.04 6.50 -6.21
C LYS A 123 -22.96 6.79 -4.70
N LYS A 124 -23.71 6.05 -3.87
CA LYS A 124 -23.68 6.13 -2.39
C LYS A 124 -22.81 5.03 -1.76
N SER A 125 -22.71 3.86 -2.42
CA SER A 125 -22.02 2.65 -1.96
C SER A 125 -20.57 2.56 -2.41
N LEU A 126 -20.14 3.40 -3.37
CA LEU A 126 -18.74 3.52 -3.80
C LEU A 126 -17.80 4.00 -2.68
N TYR A 127 -18.35 4.45 -1.56
CA TYR A 127 -17.63 5.27 -0.59
C TYR A 127 -17.53 4.67 0.81
N SER A 128 -17.66 3.36 1.03
CA SER A 128 -17.37 2.87 2.40
C SER A 128 -17.14 1.38 2.49
N GLN A 129 -15.96 0.97 2.96
CA GLN A 129 -15.71 -0.40 3.42
C GLN A 129 -16.70 -0.80 4.52
N PHE A 130 -17.20 0.16 5.32
CA PHE A 130 -18.25 -0.07 6.31
C PHE A 130 -19.57 -0.49 5.66
N PHE A 131 -19.98 0.13 4.55
CA PHE A 131 -21.19 -0.27 3.84
C PHE A 131 -21.07 -1.68 3.27
N VAL A 132 -19.89 -2.05 2.78
CA VAL A 132 -19.60 -3.42 2.31
C VAL A 132 -19.73 -4.41 3.46
N TYR A 133 -19.15 -4.13 4.63
CA TYR A 133 -19.29 -4.98 5.81
C TYR A 133 -20.76 -5.16 6.23
N TRP A 134 -21.50 -4.06 6.41
CA TRP A 134 -22.89 -4.12 6.88
C TRP A 134 -23.83 -4.79 5.87
N THR A 135 -23.61 -4.57 4.57
CA THR A 135 -24.36 -5.30 3.53
C THR A 135 -24.01 -6.78 3.49
N THR A 136 -22.76 -7.15 3.76
CA THR A 136 -22.39 -8.57 3.90
C THR A 136 -23.07 -9.19 5.11
N ALA A 137 -23.04 -8.49 6.25
CA ALA A 137 -23.65 -8.95 7.49
C ALA A 137 -25.16 -9.15 7.36
N SER A 138 -25.85 -8.25 6.66
CA SER A 138 -27.30 -8.39 6.40
C SER A 138 -27.62 -9.53 5.43
N GLN A 139 -26.71 -9.85 4.51
CA GLN A 139 -26.86 -10.96 3.56
C GLN A 139 -26.65 -12.34 4.20
N LEU A 140 -26.10 -12.41 5.41
CA LEU A 140 -25.96 -13.64 6.17
C LEU A 140 -27.30 -14.21 6.66
N ILE A 141 -28.38 -13.42 6.62
CA ILE A 141 -29.72 -13.85 7.06
C ILE A 141 -30.21 -15.10 6.32
N VAL A 142 -29.72 -15.34 5.09
CA VAL A 142 -30.08 -16.50 4.26
C VAL A 142 -29.61 -17.83 4.85
N TYR A 143 -28.62 -17.81 5.74
CA TYR A 143 -28.08 -19.00 6.39
C TYR A 143 -28.91 -19.44 7.61
N GLY A 144 -30.03 -18.76 7.90
CA GLY A 144 -31.01 -19.15 8.90
C GLY A 144 -30.39 -19.36 10.29
N PRO A 145 -30.44 -20.56 10.89
CA PRO A 145 -29.93 -20.80 12.24
C PRO A 145 -28.42 -20.58 12.40
N TYR A 146 -27.66 -20.57 11.30
CA TYR A 146 -26.21 -20.33 11.33
C TYR A 146 -25.84 -18.84 11.25
N GLU A 147 -26.79 -17.95 10.95
CA GLU A 147 -26.57 -16.50 10.86
C GLU A 147 -25.83 -15.91 12.08
N PRO A 148 -26.29 -16.09 13.33
CA PRO A 148 -25.64 -15.45 14.48
C PRO A 148 -24.20 -15.92 14.68
N PHE A 149 -23.91 -17.19 14.37
CA PHE A 149 -22.55 -17.72 14.43
C PHE A 149 -21.64 -17.09 13.36
N LEU A 150 -22.13 -16.99 12.13
CA LEU A 150 -21.37 -16.37 11.03
C LEU A 150 -21.12 -14.88 11.29
N GLN A 151 -22.12 -14.14 11.78
CA GLN A 151 -21.98 -12.74 12.16
C GLN A 151 -20.96 -12.55 13.29
N LEU A 152 -20.99 -13.41 14.32
CA LEU A 152 -20.01 -13.38 15.41
C LEU A 152 -18.60 -13.67 14.87
N ALA A 153 -18.43 -14.71 14.05
CA ALA A 153 -17.13 -15.07 13.48
C ALA A 153 -16.53 -13.94 12.63
N ILE A 154 -17.35 -13.33 11.76
CA ILE A 154 -16.95 -12.18 10.94
C ILE A 154 -16.61 -10.98 11.81
N SER A 155 -17.45 -10.65 12.80
CA SER A 155 -17.21 -9.54 13.73
C SER A 155 -15.91 -9.74 14.51
N CYS A 156 -15.68 -10.93 15.08
CA CYS A 156 -14.44 -11.27 15.77
C CYS A 156 -13.23 -11.16 14.85
N GLY A 157 -13.31 -11.68 13.62
CA GLY A 157 -12.24 -11.57 12.63
C GLY A 157 -11.89 -10.10 12.32
N CYS A 158 -12.90 -9.28 12.06
CA CYS A 158 -12.73 -7.84 11.82
C CYS A 158 -12.15 -7.12 13.05
N THR A 159 -12.65 -7.40 14.27
CA THR A 159 -12.12 -6.81 15.51
C THR A 159 -10.65 -7.16 15.70
N ILE A 160 -10.25 -8.43 15.51
CA ILE A 160 -8.86 -8.86 15.64
C ILE A 160 -7.98 -8.13 14.63
N LEU A 161 -8.41 -8.03 13.36
CA LEU A 161 -7.65 -7.30 12.33
C LEU A 161 -7.49 -5.81 12.69
N VAL A 162 -8.55 -5.15 13.13
CA VAL A 162 -8.52 -3.74 13.53
C VAL A 162 -7.61 -3.51 14.73
N LEU A 163 -7.70 -4.36 15.78
CA LEU A 163 -6.87 -4.24 16.97
C LEU A 163 -5.38 -4.40 16.64
N ASN A 164 -5.00 -5.37 15.80
CA ASN A 164 -3.61 -5.53 15.39
C ASN A 164 -3.12 -4.34 14.56
N ASN A 165 -3.96 -3.82 13.67
CA ASN A 165 -3.63 -2.64 12.90
C ASN A 165 -3.44 -1.40 13.77
N ILE A 166 -4.26 -1.21 14.81
CA ILE A 166 -4.12 -0.11 15.77
C ILE A 166 -2.84 -0.27 16.58
N ALA A 167 -2.54 -1.47 17.07
CA ALA A 167 -1.33 -1.74 17.84
C ALA A 167 -0.06 -1.37 17.05
N VAL A 168 0.05 -1.80 15.78
CA VAL A 168 1.19 -1.48 14.92
C VAL A 168 1.29 0.03 14.66
N VAL A 169 0.17 0.74 14.49
CA VAL A 169 0.17 2.19 14.29
C VAL A 169 0.63 2.92 15.56
N VAL A 170 0.14 2.50 16.74
CA VAL A 170 0.56 3.08 18.02
C VAL A 170 2.06 2.87 18.23
N ASP A 171 2.57 1.67 17.99
CA ASP A 171 4.01 1.38 18.11
C ASP A 171 4.84 2.22 17.14
N ALA A 172 4.38 2.39 15.89
CA ALA A 172 5.06 3.24 14.91
C ALA A 172 5.10 4.71 15.35
N VAL A 173 4.01 5.24 15.89
CA VAL A 173 3.94 6.61 16.41
C VAL A 173 4.88 6.78 17.60
N VAL A 174 4.80 5.88 18.59
CA VAL A 174 5.65 5.91 19.79
C VAL A 174 7.12 5.86 19.41
N SER A 175 7.52 4.92 18.55
CA SER A 175 8.91 4.78 18.10
C SER A 175 9.39 6.00 17.33
N THR A 176 8.52 6.61 16.51
CA THR A 176 8.87 7.83 15.76
C THR A 176 9.08 9.00 16.71
N CYS A 177 8.21 9.18 17.72
CA CYS A 177 8.35 10.22 18.74
C CYS A 177 9.63 10.04 19.57
N VAL A 178 9.91 8.83 20.03
CA VAL A 178 11.13 8.53 20.81
C VAL A 178 12.40 8.77 19.98
N THR A 179 12.39 8.40 18.70
CA THR A 179 13.54 8.63 17.81
C THR A 179 13.71 10.11 17.44
N ALA A 180 12.62 10.85 17.30
CA ALA A 180 12.67 12.29 16.99
C ALA A 180 13.09 13.13 18.20
N LEU A 181 12.81 12.63 19.42
CA LEU A 181 13.06 13.32 20.67
C LEU A 181 13.92 12.42 21.57
N ASP A 182 15.23 12.38 21.33
CA ASP A 182 16.20 11.57 22.10
C ASP A 182 16.05 11.73 23.63
N SER A 183 15.57 12.90 24.07
CA SER A 183 15.27 13.23 25.47
C SER A 183 14.12 12.42 26.09
N LEU A 184 13.32 11.72 25.30
CA LEU A 184 12.15 10.92 25.71
C LEU A 184 12.41 9.39 25.61
N SER A 185 13.68 8.99 25.56
CA SER A 185 14.09 7.59 25.42
C SER A 185 13.91 6.73 26.68
N ASP A 186 13.47 7.31 27.80
CA ASP A 186 13.19 6.55 29.02
C ASP A 186 11.87 5.75 28.92
N GLU A 187 11.80 4.66 29.69
CA GLU A 187 10.65 3.74 29.71
C GLU A 187 9.37 4.46 30.17
N GLY A 188 9.50 5.42 31.09
CA GLY A 188 8.40 6.22 31.61
C GLY A 188 7.77 7.09 30.53
N SER A 189 8.59 7.85 29.80
CA SER A 189 8.16 8.66 28.65
C SER A 189 7.53 7.80 27.55
N THR A 190 8.12 6.65 27.22
CA THR A 190 7.57 5.73 26.21
C THR A 190 6.15 5.28 26.57
N LYS A 191 5.92 4.87 27.84
CA LYS A 191 4.59 4.50 28.35
C LYS A 191 3.63 5.69 28.34
N ALA A 192 4.09 6.88 28.73
CA ALA A 192 3.28 8.09 28.73
C ALA A 192 2.82 8.49 27.32
N ILE A 193 3.71 8.44 26.33
CA ILE A 193 3.40 8.70 24.92
C ILE A 193 2.35 7.69 24.45
N MET A 194 2.56 6.40 24.68
CA MET A 194 1.62 5.35 24.28
C MET A 194 0.22 5.57 24.84
N ILE A 195 0.09 5.81 26.16
CA ILE A 195 -1.20 6.07 26.80
C ILE A 195 -1.86 7.33 26.22
N THR A 196 -1.08 8.39 26.02
CA THR A 196 -1.56 9.65 25.46
C THR A 196 -2.08 9.46 24.03
N THR A 197 -1.34 8.74 23.18
CA THR A 197 -1.76 8.40 21.82
C THR A 197 -3.06 7.60 21.81
N ILE A 198 -3.17 6.57 22.67
CA ILE A 198 -4.40 5.76 22.81
C ILE A 198 -5.58 6.64 23.24
N PHE A 199 -5.36 7.53 24.21
CA PHE A 199 -6.38 8.46 24.69
C PHE A 199 -6.88 9.40 23.57
N PHE A 200 -5.98 9.97 22.76
CA PHE A 200 -6.37 10.80 21.63
C PHE A 200 -7.13 10.02 20.54
N ILE A 201 -6.75 8.77 20.28
CA ILE A 201 -7.48 7.89 19.36
C ILE A 201 -8.89 7.60 19.90
N ALA A 202 -9.00 7.28 21.19
CA ALA A 202 -10.29 7.07 21.85
C ALA A 202 -11.16 8.33 21.81
N LEU A 203 -10.57 9.50 22.04
CA LEU A 203 -11.28 10.78 21.99
C LEU A 203 -11.80 11.08 20.57
N SER A 204 -11.04 10.72 19.55
CA SER A 204 -11.45 10.83 18.15
C SER A 204 -12.69 9.99 17.83
N SER A 205 -12.91 8.89 18.56
CA SER A 205 -14.08 8.02 18.36
C SER A 205 -15.40 8.70 18.74
N PHE A 206 -15.40 9.66 19.67
CA PHE A 206 -16.60 10.44 20.00
C PHE A 206 -17.09 11.29 18.83
N PHE A 207 -16.17 11.81 18.01
CA PHE A 207 -16.54 12.61 16.83
C PHE A 207 -17.23 11.75 15.77
N ILE A 208 -16.78 10.50 15.60
CA ILE A 208 -17.33 9.55 14.61
C ILE A 208 -18.79 9.18 14.90
N ASN A 209 -19.24 9.28 16.15
CA ASN A 209 -20.63 9.00 16.54
C ASN A 209 -21.64 10.06 16.04
N SER A 210 -21.17 11.20 15.53
CA SER A 210 -22.03 12.21 14.90
C SER A 210 -22.18 11.95 13.39
N GLU A 211 -23.29 12.36 12.78
CA GLU A 211 -23.52 12.23 11.33
C GLU A 211 -22.40 12.92 10.52
N ALA A 212 -22.03 14.14 10.91
CA ALA A 212 -20.94 14.89 10.28
C ALA A 212 -19.57 14.19 10.47
N GLY A 213 -19.34 13.57 11.62
CA GLY A 213 -18.12 12.81 11.89
C GLY A 213 -18.03 11.52 11.07
N PHE A 214 -19.15 10.83 10.87
CA PHE A 214 -19.21 9.66 9.99
C PHE A 214 -18.94 10.06 8.52
N GLU A 215 -19.57 11.13 8.02
CA GLU A 215 -19.28 11.65 6.67
C GLU A 215 -17.80 12.07 6.52
N THR A 216 -17.22 12.65 7.58
CA THR A 216 -15.80 13.02 7.59
C THR A 216 -14.90 11.79 7.56
N ALA A 217 -15.21 10.75 8.35
CA ALA A 217 -14.45 9.49 8.34
C ALA A 217 -14.49 8.82 6.96
N VAL A 218 -15.66 8.80 6.33
CA VAL A 218 -15.83 8.33 4.94
C VAL A 218 -15.00 9.15 3.96
N ALA A 219 -14.99 10.49 4.06
CA ALA A 219 -14.16 11.34 3.21
C ALA A 219 -12.66 11.10 3.44
N ILE A 220 -12.25 10.87 4.69
CA ILE A 220 -10.85 10.56 5.02
C ILE A 220 -10.43 9.23 4.37
N GLU A 221 -11.23 8.19 4.55
CA GLU A 221 -10.94 6.84 4.05
C GLU A 221 -10.82 6.80 2.53
N ASN A 222 -11.77 7.40 1.82
CA ASN A 222 -11.87 7.25 0.37
C ASN A 222 -11.12 8.31 -0.42
N THR A 223 -10.90 9.49 0.15
CA THR A 223 -10.26 10.61 -0.56
C THR A 223 -8.92 10.96 0.06
N VAL A 224 -8.89 11.30 1.35
CA VAL A 224 -7.70 11.87 1.99
C VAL A 224 -6.56 10.86 2.01
N ILE A 225 -6.80 9.65 2.52
CA ILE A 225 -5.77 8.61 2.63
C ILE A 225 -5.17 8.27 1.25
N PRO A 226 -5.95 7.85 0.23
CA PRO A 226 -5.39 7.58 -1.10
C PRO A 226 -4.64 8.76 -1.70
N ALA A 227 -5.18 9.97 -1.61
CA ALA A 227 -4.53 11.15 -2.18
C ALA A 227 -3.19 11.43 -1.49
N VAL A 228 -3.19 11.52 -0.16
CA VAL A 228 -1.98 11.76 0.64
C VAL A 228 -0.96 10.66 0.42
N SER A 229 -1.37 9.39 0.52
CA SER A 229 -0.46 8.26 0.29
C SER A 229 0.15 8.31 -1.11
N ALA A 230 -0.63 8.58 -2.16
CA ALA A 230 -0.10 8.71 -3.52
C ALA A 230 0.92 9.86 -3.64
N PHE A 231 0.62 11.04 -3.07
CA PHE A 231 1.55 12.17 -3.07
C PHE A 231 2.83 11.88 -2.28
N VAL A 232 2.71 11.29 -1.09
CA VAL A 232 3.86 10.91 -0.26
C VAL A 232 4.73 9.89 -1.00
N VAL A 233 4.13 8.84 -1.59
CA VAL A 233 4.89 7.83 -2.35
C VAL A 233 5.55 8.45 -3.60
N LEU A 234 4.89 9.35 -4.30
CA LEU A 234 5.50 10.07 -5.42
C LEU A 234 6.72 10.88 -4.97
N LEU A 235 6.63 11.55 -3.82
CA LEU A 235 7.76 12.29 -3.24
C LEU A 235 8.88 11.35 -2.78
N GLU A 236 8.56 10.24 -2.11
CA GLU A 236 9.53 9.22 -1.71
C GLU A 236 10.26 8.63 -2.93
N LEU A 237 9.52 8.26 -3.98
CA LEU A 237 10.10 7.74 -5.22
C LEU A 237 10.93 8.79 -5.96
N LEU A 238 10.55 10.07 -5.90
CA LEU A 238 11.33 11.16 -6.46
C LEU A 238 12.65 11.33 -5.69
N VAL A 239 12.60 11.34 -4.35
CA VAL A 239 13.79 11.44 -3.51
C VAL A 239 14.71 10.24 -3.72
N ILE A 240 14.17 9.02 -3.69
CA ILE A 240 14.95 7.79 -3.88
C ILE A 240 15.48 7.69 -5.32
N GLY A 241 14.66 8.03 -6.31
CA GLY A 241 14.98 7.88 -7.72
C GLY A 241 15.94 8.93 -8.26
N ILE A 242 15.68 10.20 -7.97
CA ILE A 242 16.43 11.34 -8.52
C ILE A 242 17.58 11.76 -7.59
N LEU A 243 17.31 11.90 -6.29
CA LEU A 243 18.28 12.49 -5.35
C LEU A 243 19.25 11.45 -4.81
N TYR A 244 18.73 10.32 -4.34
CA TYR A 244 19.53 9.22 -3.80
C TYR A 244 20.10 8.33 -4.91
N GLY A 245 19.34 8.14 -5.97
CA GLY A 245 19.64 7.27 -7.09
C GLY A 245 19.15 5.84 -6.83
N PHE A 246 18.24 5.38 -7.69
CA PHE A 246 17.77 3.99 -7.67
C PHE A 246 18.93 2.96 -7.63
N PRO A 247 20.05 3.11 -8.39
CA PRO A 247 21.08 2.05 -8.43
C PRO A 247 21.75 1.83 -7.09
N ARG A 248 21.87 2.92 -6.33
CA ARG A 248 22.42 2.92 -4.98
C ARG A 248 21.49 2.24 -3.98
N ALA A 249 20.20 2.57 -4.04
CA ALA A 249 19.19 1.90 -3.22
C ALA A 249 19.18 0.39 -3.46
N TYR A 250 19.26 -0.01 -4.73
CA TYR A 250 19.33 -1.42 -5.11
C TYR A 250 20.57 -2.13 -4.59
N ALA A 251 21.74 -1.50 -4.71
CA ALA A 251 22.99 -2.04 -4.18
C ALA A 251 22.92 -2.31 -2.68
N ASN A 252 22.26 -1.43 -1.92
CA ASN A 252 22.06 -1.60 -0.49
C ASN A 252 21.10 -2.75 -0.17
N VAL A 253 20.02 -2.90 -0.94
CA VAL A 253 19.12 -4.08 -0.80
C VAL A 253 19.89 -5.37 -1.08
N LEU A 254 20.72 -5.41 -2.12
CA LEU A 254 21.57 -6.58 -2.41
C LEU A 254 22.62 -6.84 -1.33
N ALA A 255 23.14 -5.79 -0.68
CA ALA A 255 24.12 -5.94 0.40
C ALA A 255 23.51 -6.55 1.67
N MET A 256 22.22 -6.29 1.91
CA MET A 256 21.42 -6.91 2.98
C MET A 256 21.10 -8.39 2.69
N GLY A 257 21.12 -8.77 1.40
CA GLY A 257 20.99 -10.16 0.98
C GLY A 257 22.10 -11.08 1.50
N SER A 258 21.74 -12.35 1.67
CA SER A 258 22.69 -13.42 2.02
C SER A 258 23.55 -13.80 0.81
N ASP A 259 24.83 -14.10 1.02
CA ASP A 259 25.73 -14.57 -0.05
C ASP A 259 25.26 -15.89 -0.71
N LYS A 260 24.33 -16.61 -0.06
CA LYS A 260 23.71 -17.84 -0.57
C LYS A 260 22.47 -17.60 -1.45
N GLU A 261 22.15 -16.36 -1.80
CA GLU A 261 20.98 -16.10 -2.63
C GLU A 261 21.10 -16.71 -4.03
N ASP A 262 20.01 -17.38 -4.44
CA ASP A 262 19.91 -17.99 -5.76
C ASP A 262 20.08 -16.95 -6.88
N ASN A 263 20.89 -17.30 -7.87
CA ASN A 263 21.10 -16.48 -9.07
C ASN A 263 19.79 -16.06 -9.76
N LEU A 264 18.73 -16.86 -9.62
CA LEU A 264 17.40 -16.57 -10.15
C LEU A 264 16.74 -15.41 -9.40
N LEU A 265 16.75 -15.41 -8.06
CA LEU A 265 16.16 -14.34 -7.24
C LEU A 265 16.81 -13.00 -7.56
N ARG A 266 18.14 -13.01 -7.73
CA ARG A 266 18.90 -11.83 -8.12
C ARG A 266 18.53 -11.31 -9.51
N ARG A 267 18.33 -12.19 -10.50
CA ARG A 267 17.89 -11.80 -11.85
C ARG A 267 16.49 -11.22 -11.86
N VAL A 268 15.56 -11.84 -11.13
CA VAL A 268 14.18 -11.36 -10.99
C VAL A 268 14.17 -10.00 -10.29
N SER A 269 14.92 -9.85 -9.20
CA SER A 269 15.10 -8.60 -8.47
C SER A 269 15.68 -7.48 -9.36
N ASN A 270 16.69 -7.78 -10.19
CA ASN A 270 17.26 -6.86 -11.17
C ASN A 270 16.22 -6.34 -12.17
N LEU A 271 15.38 -7.23 -12.71
CA LEU A 271 14.31 -6.88 -13.66
C LEU A 271 13.25 -6.00 -13.00
N PHE A 272 12.81 -6.37 -11.79
CA PHE A 272 11.84 -5.58 -11.02
C PHE A 272 12.37 -4.17 -10.75
N TYR A 273 13.64 -4.09 -10.35
CA TYR A 273 14.32 -2.86 -10.03
C TYR A 273 14.49 -1.93 -11.25
N LEU A 274 14.92 -2.45 -12.41
CA LEU A 274 15.19 -1.62 -13.58
C LEU A 274 13.92 -1.02 -14.19
N TYR A 275 12.84 -1.81 -14.27
CA TYR A 275 11.65 -1.40 -15.01
C TYR A 275 10.52 -0.90 -14.12
N PHE A 276 10.20 -1.61 -13.03
CA PHE A 276 9.02 -1.25 -12.22
C PHE A 276 9.27 -0.04 -11.34
N TRP A 277 10.45 0.12 -10.75
CA TRP A 277 10.72 1.32 -9.93
C TRP A 277 10.75 2.61 -10.76
N GLN A 278 11.24 2.55 -12.00
CA GLN A 278 11.23 3.71 -12.90
C GLN A 278 9.83 4.00 -13.46
N ALA A 279 9.02 2.97 -13.72
CA ALA A 279 7.65 3.13 -14.22
C ALA A 279 6.64 3.53 -13.13
N SER A 280 6.89 3.14 -11.86
CA SER A 280 5.95 3.33 -10.75
C SER A 280 5.50 4.79 -10.55
N PRO A 281 6.38 5.82 -10.58
CA PRO A 281 5.96 7.20 -10.45
C PRO A 281 4.96 7.62 -11.53
N PHE A 282 5.16 7.19 -12.78
CA PHE A 282 4.26 7.51 -13.88
C PHE A 282 2.92 6.80 -13.75
N LEU A 283 2.93 5.54 -13.32
CA LEU A 283 1.70 4.77 -13.06
C LEU A 283 0.89 5.38 -11.92
N ILE A 284 1.54 5.76 -10.82
CA ILE A 284 0.87 6.41 -9.68
C ILE A 284 0.33 7.78 -10.10
N LEU A 285 1.13 8.59 -10.81
CA LEU A 285 0.69 9.90 -11.30
C LEU A 285 -0.50 9.77 -12.26
N ALA A 286 -0.45 8.86 -13.23
CA ALA A 286 -1.58 8.57 -14.11
C ALA A 286 -2.81 8.14 -13.31
N SER A 287 -2.62 7.30 -12.29
CA SER A 287 -3.71 6.82 -11.43
C SER A 287 -4.36 7.96 -10.64
N VAL A 288 -3.56 8.89 -10.11
CA VAL A 288 -4.05 10.11 -9.46
C VAL A 288 -4.81 11.00 -10.45
N LEU A 289 -4.38 11.12 -11.71
CA LEU A 289 -5.06 11.95 -12.71
C LEU A 289 -6.37 11.33 -13.20
N TYR A 290 -6.42 10.02 -13.42
CA TYR A 290 -7.60 9.33 -13.98
C TYR A 290 -8.62 8.91 -12.93
N ALA A 291 -8.19 8.55 -11.72
CA ALA A 291 -9.06 8.04 -10.67
C ALA A 291 -9.01 8.88 -9.39
N PHE A 292 -8.73 10.19 -9.50
CA PHE A 292 -8.68 11.05 -8.32
C PHE A 292 -9.96 10.91 -7.50
N PRO A 293 -9.88 10.42 -6.25
CA PRO A 293 -11.08 10.20 -5.47
C PRO A 293 -11.67 11.54 -5.06
N SER A 294 -12.73 11.97 -5.76
CA SER A 294 -13.40 13.22 -5.44
C SER A 294 -14.28 13.05 -4.19
N PRO A 295 -14.09 13.87 -3.15
CA PRO A 295 -14.89 13.79 -1.94
C PRO A 295 -16.33 14.25 -2.24
N PRO A 296 -17.31 13.88 -1.39
CA PRO A 296 -18.66 14.44 -1.44
C PRO A 296 -18.62 15.97 -1.50
N LYS A 297 -19.57 16.58 -2.22
CA LYS A 297 -19.59 18.04 -2.41
C LYS A 297 -19.58 18.81 -1.08
N SER A 298 -20.27 18.31 -0.06
CA SER A 298 -20.30 18.87 1.30
C SER A 298 -18.94 18.87 1.99
N MET A 299 -18.11 17.86 1.73
CA MET A 299 -16.84 17.62 2.44
C MET A 299 -15.61 18.06 1.66
N ARG A 300 -15.77 18.67 0.47
CA ARG A 300 -14.64 19.04 -0.39
C ARG A 300 -13.66 19.99 0.29
N ALA A 301 -14.15 21.03 0.96
CA ALA A 301 -13.30 22.00 1.65
C ALA A 301 -12.54 21.35 2.82
N THR A 302 -13.24 20.57 3.63
CA THR A 302 -12.68 19.86 4.79
C THR A 302 -11.61 18.85 4.35
N ALA A 303 -11.90 18.02 3.34
CA ALA A 303 -10.95 17.04 2.83
C ALA A 303 -9.68 17.72 2.26
N SER A 304 -9.83 18.79 1.47
CA SER A 304 -8.69 19.55 0.95
C SER A 304 -7.85 20.19 2.06
N LEU A 305 -8.49 20.71 3.12
CA LEU A 305 -7.79 21.26 4.28
C LEU A 305 -6.99 20.18 5.01
N ILE A 306 -7.57 19.00 5.24
CA ILE A 306 -6.87 17.88 5.88
C ILE A 306 -5.67 17.44 5.02
N ILE A 307 -5.85 17.27 3.71
CA ILE A 307 -4.75 16.93 2.79
C ILE A 307 -3.63 17.97 2.88
N PHE A 308 -3.97 19.26 2.85
CA PHE A 308 -3.01 20.34 2.98
C PHE A 308 -2.25 20.28 4.32
N LEU A 309 -2.95 20.09 5.44
CA LEU A 309 -2.34 19.99 6.76
C LEU A 309 -1.38 18.81 6.87
N ILE A 310 -1.71 17.66 6.28
CA ILE A 310 -0.84 16.48 6.30
C ILE A 310 0.40 16.66 5.41
N LEU A 311 0.27 17.34 4.26
CA LEU A 311 1.39 17.57 3.34
C LEU A 311 2.24 18.80 3.69
N MET A 312 1.72 19.71 4.52
CA MET A 312 2.41 20.95 4.92
C MET A 312 3.79 20.68 5.56
N PRO A 313 3.98 19.72 6.48
CA PRO A 313 5.29 19.41 7.04
C PRO A 313 6.35 19.11 5.96
N THR A 314 5.97 18.41 4.90
CA THR A 314 6.90 18.11 3.80
C THR A 314 7.35 19.38 3.10
N ALA A 315 6.42 20.31 2.84
CA ALA A 315 6.74 21.60 2.24
C ALA A 315 7.63 22.47 3.14
N THR A 316 7.40 22.47 4.46
CA THR A 316 8.24 23.22 5.41
C THR A 316 9.65 22.64 5.50
N TYR A 317 9.81 21.32 5.47
CA TYR A 317 11.13 20.68 5.38
C TYR A 317 11.84 21.00 4.06
N CYS A 318 11.14 20.98 2.92
CA CYS A 318 11.72 21.41 1.65
C CYS A 318 12.25 22.86 1.71
N PHE A 319 11.52 23.76 2.36
CA PHE A 319 11.97 25.14 2.57
C PHE A 319 13.24 25.22 3.46
N GLN A 320 13.32 24.40 4.51
CA GLN A 320 14.52 24.31 5.34
C GLN A 320 15.73 23.81 4.56
N VAL A 321 15.56 22.77 3.72
CA VAL A 321 16.60 22.26 2.82
C VAL A 321 17.06 23.35 1.85
N PHE A 322 16.12 24.08 1.24
CA PHE A 322 16.42 25.19 0.34
C PHE A 322 17.19 26.33 1.05
N ARG A 323 16.79 26.70 2.27
CA ARG A 323 17.52 27.70 3.08
C ARG A 323 18.94 27.23 3.40
N THR A 324 19.11 25.95 3.72
CA THR A 324 20.42 25.36 4.02
C THR A 324 21.30 25.32 2.77
N TYR A 325 20.71 25.00 1.61
CA TYR A 325 21.37 25.09 0.31
C TYR A 325 21.92 26.49 0.05
N HIS A 326 21.11 27.52 0.24
CA HIS A 326 21.53 28.91 0.03
C HIS A 326 22.64 29.34 1.00
N ARG A 327 22.70 28.78 2.21
CA ARG A 327 23.74 29.08 3.20
C ARG A 327 25.07 28.40 2.87
N ILE A 328 25.03 27.13 2.47
CA ILE A 328 26.24 26.31 2.21
C ILE A 328 26.79 26.57 0.80
N GLY A 329 25.93 26.96 -0.15
CA GLY A 329 26.30 27.19 -1.56
C GLY A 329 26.67 25.92 -2.32
N ASN A 330 26.52 24.73 -1.71
CA ASN A 330 26.86 23.45 -2.32
C ASN A 330 25.75 22.43 -2.09
N ILE A 331 25.01 22.14 -3.16
CA ILE A 331 23.90 21.19 -3.14
C ILE A 331 24.36 19.75 -2.87
N ARG A 332 25.61 19.40 -3.23
CA ARG A 332 26.12 18.04 -3.06
C ARG A 332 26.16 17.64 -1.59
N LEU A 333 26.48 18.57 -0.69
CA LEU A 333 26.54 18.30 0.75
C LEU A 333 25.18 17.92 1.35
N LEU A 334 24.08 18.40 0.77
CA LEU A 334 22.72 18.03 1.20
C LEU A 334 22.31 16.63 0.76
N PHE A 335 22.95 16.10 -0.29
CA PHE A 335 22.68 14.78 -0.83
C PHE A 335 23.75 13.75 -0.47
N VAL A 336 24.73 14.11 0.37
CA VAL A 336 25.59 13.13 1.01
C VAL A 336 24.72 12.36 1.99
N SER A 337 24.43 11.10 1.64
CA SER A 337 23.69 10.19 2.51
C SER A 337 24.36 10.08 3.87
N ASP A 338 23.63 10.41 4.92
CA ASP A 338 24.07 10.10 6.27
C ASP A 338 23.96 8.58 6.48
N TYR A 339 25.10 7.93 6.69
CA TYR A 339 25.16 6.49 6.97
C TYR A 339 24.52 6.13 8.31
N VAL A 340 24.35 7.10 9.22
CA VAL A 340 23.64 6.92 10.48
C VAL A 340 22.14 6.80 10.26
N LEU A 341 21.58 7.53 9.28
CA LEU A 341 20.15 7.51 8.95
C LEU A 341 19.79 6.46 7.88
N TRP A 342 20.62 6.28 6.86
CA TRP A 342 20.26 5.52 5.64
C TRP A 342 21.19 4.35 5.35
N GLY A 343 22.14 4.05 6.24
CA GLY A 343 23.19 3.07 6.02
C GLY A 343 23.27 2.00 7.11
N PRO A 344 24.08 0.97 6.87
CA PRO A 344 24.38 -0.02 7.88
C PRO A 344 25.05 0.63 9.09
N ARG A 345 24.58 0.31 10.30
CA ARG A 345 25.13 0.94 11.52
C ARG A 345 26.56 0.49 11.82
N MET A 346 26.91 -0.76 11.46
CA MET A 346 28.25 -1.33 11.67
C MET A 346 29.21 -0.98 10.53
N SER A 347 30.49 -0.79 10.83
CA SER A 347 31.55 -0.48 9.84
C SER A 347 31.64 -1.52 8.73
N ASP A 348 31.60 -2.79 9.10
CA ASP A 348 31.84 -3.90 8.18
C ASP A 348 30.72 -4.02 7.14
N ASP A 349 29.48 -3.79 7.59
CA ASP A 349 28.30 -3.76 6.74
C ASP A 349 28.35 -2.55 5.79
N ARG A 350 28.88 -1.38 6.24
CA ARG A 350 29.09 -0.22 5.36
C ARG A 350 30.10 -0.51 4.27
N ASP A 351 31.20 -1.18 4.61
CA ASP A 351 32.21 -1.57 3.63
C ASP A 351 31.68 -2.62 2.65
N LYS A 352 30.81 -3.53 3.11
CA LYS A 352 30.06 -4.45 2.24
C LYS A 352 29.14 -3.68 1.29
N ALA A 353 28.33 -2.76 1.80
CA ALA A 353 27.41 -1.94 1.01
C ALA A 353 28.15 -1.08 -0.04
N ASN A 354 29.23 -0.40 0.36
CA ASN A 354 30.06 0.41 -0.53
C ASN A 354 30.70 -0.43 -1.66
N ARG A 355 31.15 -1.65 -1.37
CA ARG A 355 31.66 -2.58 -2.38
C ARG A 355 30.57 -3.01 -3.36
N MET A 356 29.37 -3.28 -2.86
CA MET A 356 28.22 -3.64 -3.69
C MET A 356 27.73 -2.47 -4.54
N GLU A 357 27.77 -1.24 -4.03
CA GLU A 357 27.42 -0.02 -4.78
C GLU A 357 28.35 0.19 -5.97
N LYS A 358 29.67 0.06 -5.75
CA LYS A 358 30.68 0.14 -6.82
C LYS A 358 30.48 -0.96 -7.88
N LYS A 359 30.04 -2.15 -7.47
CA LYS A 359 29.77 -3.27 -8.38
C LYS A 359 28.48 -3.07 -9.17
N ALA A 360 27.39 -2.71 -8.49
CA ALA A 360 26.07 -2.52 -9.09
C ALA A 360 26.04 -1.33 -10.06
N SER A 361 26.72 -0.22 -9.73
CA SER A 361 26.87 0.89 -10.66
C SER A 361 27.57 0.43 -11.95
N LEU A 362 28.65 -0.34 -11.85
CA LEU A 362 29.34 -0.91 -13.01
C LEU A 362 28.41 -1.82 -13.84
N ASP A 363 27.67 -2.72 -13.19
CA ASP A 363 26.77 -3.67 -13.84
C ASP A 363 25.59 -2.95 -14.55
N VAL A 364 25.03 -1.91 -13.95
CA VAL A 364 23.97 -1.08 -14.55
C VAL A 364 24.50 -0.31 -15.75
N TYR A 365 25.69 0.30 -15.65
CA TYR A 365 26.31 0.99 -16.79
C TYR A 365 26.56 0.02 -17.96
N VAL A 366 27.05 -1.19 -17.69
CA VAL A 366 27.27 -2.22 -18.71
C VAL A 366 25.95 -2.70 -19.32
N ALA A 367 24.91 -2.92 -18.50
CA ALA A 367 23.60 -3.35 -18.97
C ALA A 367 22.92 -2.29 -19.86
N VAL A 368 22.92 -1.03 -19.42
CA VAL A 368 22.39 0.10 -20.20
C VAL A 368 23.20 0.27 -21.48
N PHE A 369 24.53 0.23 -21.41
CA PHE A 369 25.40 0.34 -22.58
C PHE A 369 25.16 -0.79 -23.59
N ASN A 370 25.02 -2.03 -23.14
CA ASN A 370 24.70 -3.17 -24.01
C ASN A 370 23.30 -3.08 -24.60
N HIS A 371 22.31 -2.60 -23.84
CA HIS A 371 20.96 -2.37 -24.35
C HIS A 371 20.93 -1.25 -25.41
N PHE A 372 21.67 -0.15 -25.19
CA PHE A 372 21.85 0.91 -26.19
C PHE A 372 22.63 0.42 -27.42
N LYS A 373 23.64 -0.42 -27.24
CA LYS A 373 24.39 -1.02 -28.35
C LYS A 373 23.51 -1.95 -29.18
N GLY A 374 22.66 -2.75 -28.54
CA GLY A 374 21.63 -3.55 -29.20
C GLY A 374 20.61 -2.69 -29.96
N PHE A 375 20.14 -1.59 -29.36
CA PHE A 375 19.23 -0.65 -30.01
C PHE A 375 19.87 0.07 -31.20
N CYS A 376 21.13 0.52 -31.07
CA CYS A 376 21.90 1.09 -32.17
C CYS A 376 22.19 0.08 -33.29
N CYS A 377 22.44 -1.19 -32.98
CA CYS A 377 22.57 -2.24 -33.98
C CYS A 377 21.24 -2.52 -34.71
N ILE A 378 20.10 -2.45 -34.03
CA ILE A 378 18.77 -2.62 -34.65
C ILE A 378 18.43 -1.41 -35.55
N ILE A 379 18.78 -0.19 -35.13
CA ILE A 379 18.57 1.03 -35.92
C ILE A 379 19.53 1.07 -37.13
N SER A 380 20.79 0.64 -36.96
CA SER A 380 21.78 0.54 -38.04
C SER A 380 21.40 -0.53 -39.08
N ASN A 381 20.88 -1.69 -38.67
CA ASN A 381 20.41 -2.70 -39.63
C ASN A 381 19.12 -2.27 -40.37
N LYS A 382 18.29 -1.41 -39.78
CA LYS A 382 17.11 -0.84 -40.48
C LYS A 382 17.46 0.31 -41.43
N SER A 383 18.52 1.06 -41.19
CA SER A 383 18.98 2.12 -42.09
C SER A 383 19.83 1.62 -43.25
N ILE A 384 20.31 0.38 -43.20
CA ILE A 384 21.01 -0.28 -44.32
C ILE A 384 20.05 -1.03 -45.28
N CYS A 385 18.78 -1.25 -44.91
CA CYS A 385 17.81 -1.99 -45.73
C CYS A 385 16.85 -1.13 -46.60
N VAL A 386 16.98 0.21 -46.63
CA VAL A 386 16.07 1.09 -47.40
C VAL A 386 16.78 1.84 -48.55
N ALA A 387 18.06 1.56 -48.82
CA ALA A 387 18.78 2.18 -49.93
C ALA A 387 19.43 1.12 -50.83
N TYR A 388 18.64 0.21 -51.42
CA TYR A 388 18.97 -0.54 -52.65
C TYR A 388 17.72 -1.25 -53.16
N LYS A 389 16.74 -0.46 -53.62
CA LYS A 389 15.68 -0.85 -54.56
C LYS A 389 15.00 0.43 -55.05
N ASP A 390 15.72 1.12 -55.93
CA ASP A 390 15.27 1.58 -57.26
C ASP A 390 16.23 2.66 -57.77
#